data_AF-A0A5K7ZQU6-F1
#
_entry.id   AF-A0A5K7ZQU6-F1
#
_cell.length_a   1.000
_cell.length_b   1.000
_cell.length_c   1.000
_cell.angle_alpha   90.00
_cell.angle_beta   90.00
_cell.angle_gamma   90.00
#
_symmetry.space_group_name_H-M   'P 1'
#
loop_
_entity.id
_entity.type
_entity.pdbx_description
1 polymer ?
#
loop_
_entity_poly.entity_id
_entity_poly.type
_entity_poly.pdbx_seq_one_letter_code
_entity_poly.pdbx_strand_id
1 'polypeptide(L)'
;MKPPVRTTLVFGLISALAAMPAVGWLAGPVGGSTGFKLIVWLDLLFYALLLTRWGGRHPAAVLFPMVLLLGAALWPGVYTGFFFLSVGVLAWIRSGICFGSTPLRSIMAETICLAGGIGLVALFNPSSTMVWAICIWLFFLMQCLYFFIVPAAKRNKEQEPDADPFEQACRNAHRILAE
;
A
#
# COMPACT_ATOMS: atom_id res chain seq x y z
N MET A 1 -16.94 -7.28 -6.93
CA MET A 1 -15.66 -6.56 -6.80
C MET A 1 -14.65 -7.44 -6.06
N LYS A 2 -13.39 -7.49 -6.47
CA LYS A 2 -12.34 -8.24 -5.75
C LYS A 2 -12.19 -7.65 -4.33
N PRO A 3 -12.07 -8.47 -3.27
CA PRO A 3 -11.99 -8.00 -1.88
C PRO A 3 -10.96 -6.88 -1.60
N PRO A 4 -9.72 -6.90 -2.13
CA PRO A 4 -8.74 -5.83 -1.87
C PRO A 4 -9.11 -4.46 -2.45
N VAL A 5 -9.91 -4.42 -3.54
CA VAL A 5 -10.36 -3.16 -4.17
C VAL A 5 -11.36 -2.45 -3.27
N ARG A 6 -12.36 -3.19 -2.74
CA ARG A 6 -13.37 -2.61 -1.85
C ARG A 6 -12.74 -2.07 -0.58
N THR A 7 -11.79 -2.82 0.01
CA THR A 7 -11.16 -2.41 1.26
C THR A 7 -10.22 -1.23 1.08
N THR A 8 -9.48 -1.13 -0.04
CA THR A 8 -8.65 0.06 -0.34
C THR A 8 -9.52 1.31 -0.52
N LEU A 9 -10.66 1.18 -1.18
CA LEU A 9 -11.57 2.29 -1.43
C LEU A 9 -12.23 2.80 -0.13
N VAL A 10 -12.69 1.88 0.72
CA VAL A 10 -13.24 2.23 2.05
C VAL A 10 -12.15 2.83 2.95
N PHE A 11 -10.94 2.24 2.96
CA PHE A 11 -9.83 2.77 3.73
C PHE A 11 -9.45 4.18 3.28
N GLY A 12 -9.32 4.42 1.98
CA GLY A 12 -9.00 5.74 1.42
C GLY A 12 -10.04 6.81 1.74
N LEU A 13 -11.32 6.43 1.85
CA LEU A 13 -12.38 7.34 2.29
C LEU A 13 -12.26 7.68 3.78
N ILE A 14 -12.01 6.66 4.61
CA ILE A 14 -11.83 6.85 6.06
C ILE A 14 -10.58 7.69 6.35
N SER A 15 -9.46 7.41 5.67
CA SER A 15 -8.21 8.17 5.85
C SER A 15 -8.38 9.63 5.44
N ALA A 16 -9.05 9.91 4.31
CA ALA A 16 -9.33 11.27 3.87
C ALA A 16 -10.18 12.05 4.88
N LEU A 17 -11.22 11.41 5.44
CA LEU A 17 -12.07 12.01 6.48
C LEU A 17 -11.35 12.19 7.81
N ALA A 18 -10.48 11.24 8.18
CA ALA A 18 -9.71 11.28 9.43
C ALA A 18 -8.53 12.27 9.38
N ALA A 19 -7.94 12.50 8.21
CA ALA A 19 -6.83 13.43 8.04
C ALA A 19 -7.23 14.87 8.41
N MET A 20 -8.47 15.29 8.10
CA MET A 20 -8.97 16.64 8.41
C MET A 20 -8.91 17.00 9.91
N PRO A 21 -9.54 16.24 10.84
CA PRO A 21 -9.46 16.54 12.27
C PRO A 21 -8.08 16.24 12.86
N ALA A 22 -7.38 15.21 12.36
CA ALA A 22 -6.08 14.83 12.88
C ALA A 22 -5.03 15.93 12.69
N VAL A 23 -5.04 16.63 11.54
CA VAL A 23 -4.12 17.76 11.29
C VAL A 23 -4.38 18.89 12.26
N GLY A 24 -5.65 19.22 12.52
CA GLY A 24 -6.02 20.24 13.50
C GLY A 24 -5.56 19.90 14.92
N TRP A 25 -5.63 18.63 15.30
CA TRP A 25 -5.24 18.18 16.64
C TRP A 25 -3.72 18.14 16.84
N LEU A 26 -2.96 17.71 15.83
CA LEU A 26 -1.49 17.62 15.86
C LEU A 26 -0.78 18.94 15.56
N ALA A 27 -1.46 19.92 14.96
CA ALA A 27 -0.88 21.22 14.62
C ALA A 27 -0.37 22.00 15.85
N GLY A 28 -1.00 21.83 17.01
CA GLY A 28 -0.59 22.45 18.26
C GLY A 28 0.77 21.96 18.79
N PRO A 29 0.90 20.67 19.16
CA PRO A 29 2.08 20.17 19.88
C PRO A 29 3.34 19.93 19.02
N VAL A 30 3.22 19.66 17.72
CA VAL A 30 4.36 19.18 16.88
C VAL A 30 4.68 20.15 15.72
N GLY A 31 3.87 21.20 15.55
CA GLY A 31 3.93 22.11 14.41
C GLY A 31 3.21 21.54 13.18
N GLY A 32 2.52 22.41 12.44
CA GLY A 32 1.61 21.99 11.36
C GLY A 32 2.26 21.15 10.24
N SER A 33 3.52 21.42 9.91
CA SER A 33 4.26 20.68 8.87
C SER A 33 4.54 19.23 9.26
N THR A 34 5.12 19.04 10.45
CA THR A 34 5.52 17.73 10.96
C THR A 34 4.29 16.90 11.33
N GLY A 35 3.29 17.53 11.94
CA GLY A 35 2.00 16.88 12.23
C GLY A 35 1.34 16.31 10.97
N PHE A 36 1.33 17.09 9.88
CA PHE A 36 0.81 16.61 8.59
C PHE A 36 1.60 15.41 8.04
N LYS A 37 2.94 15.48 8.02
CA LYS A 37 3.80 14.36 7.56
C LYS A 37 3.57 13.08 8.37
N LEU A 38 3.39 13.20 9.69
CA LEU A 38 3.13 12.07 10.58
C LEU A 38 1.77 11.41 10.33
N ILE A 39 0.74 12.20 10.00
CA ILE A 39 -0.59 11.67 9.64
C ILE A 39 -0.51 10.88 8.33
N VAL A 40 0.14 11.45 7.32
CA VAL A 40 0.35 10.75 6.04
C VAL A 40 1.17 9.49 6.25
N TRP A 41 2.22 9.54 7.07
CA TRP A 41 3.00 8.36 7.42
C TRP A 41 2.16 7.27 8.09
N LEU A 42 1.29 7.65 9.03
CA LEU A 42 0.41 6.72 9.74
C LEU A 42 -0.62 6.08 8.80
N ASP A 43 -1.23 6.85 7.90
CA ASP A 43 -2.11 6.32 6.86
C ASP A 43 -1.38 5.31 5.96
N LEU A 44 -0.15 5.63 5.55
CA LEU A 44 0.68 4.75 4.74
C LEU A 44 1.09 3.48 5.49
N LEU A 45 1.34 3.55 6.79
CA LEU A 45 1.63 2.40 7.63
C LEU A 45 0.44 1.43 7.68
N PHE A 46 -0.76 1.94 7.97
CA PHE A 46 -1.98 1.12 7.97
C PHE A 46 -2.23 0.48 6.61
N TYR A 47 -2.03 1.24 5.54
CA TYR A 47 -2.17 0.72 4.19
C TYR A 47 -1.10 -0.33 3.85
N ALA A 48 0.14 -0.14 4.28
CA ALA A 48 1.23 -1.09 4.11
C ALA A 48 0.95 -2.42 4.82
N LEU A 49 0.37 -2.40 6.01
CA LEU A 49 -0.06 -3.60 6.74
C LEU A 49 -1.19 -4.34 6.00
N LEU A 50 -2.16 -3.60 5.46
CA LEU A 50 -3.21 -4.17 4.59
C LEU A 50 -2.60 -4.83 3.35
N LEU A 51 -1.62 -4.18 2.71
CA LEU A 51 -0.90 -4.73 1.56
C LEU A 51 -0.17 -6.02 1.91
N THR A 52 0.54 -6.10 3.04
CA THR A 52 1.20 -7.36 3.46
C THR A 52 0.22 -8.47 3.74
N ARG A 53 -0.94 -8.15 4.32
CA ARG A 53 -2.00 -9.13 4.58
C ARG A 53 -2.55 -9.69 3.28
N TRP A 54 -2.64 -8.88 2.22
CA TRP A 54 -3.07 -9.34 0.90
C TRP A 54 -1.98 -10.06 0.11
N GLY A 55 -0.71 -9.65 0.27
CA GLY A 55 0.45 -10.30 -0.32
C GLY A 55 0.89 -11.58 0.41
N GLY A 56 0.29 -11.91 1.55
CA GLY A 56 0.63 -13.09 2.35
C GLY A 56 2.04 -13.05 2.97
N ARG A 57 2.63 -11.86 3.11
CA ARG A 57 3.98 -11.66 3.66
C ARG A 57 3.93 -11.29 5.14
N HIS A 58 5.03 -11.57 5.85
CA HIS A 58 5.16 -11.22 7.26
C HIS A 58 5.21 -9.68 7.43
N PRO A 59 4.46 -9.09 8.38
CA PRO A 59 4.39 -7.63 8.55
C PRO A 59 5.73 -6.98 8.92
N ALA A 60 6.69 -7.75 9.45
CA ALA A 60 8.04 -7.22 9.70
C ALA A 60 8.78 -6.78 8.42
N ALA A 61 8.41 -7.32 7.25
CA ALA A 61 9.05 -6.94 5.99
C ALA A 61 8.84 -5.46 5.63
N VAL A 62 7.76 -4.84 6.12
CA VAL A 62 7.45 -3.42 5.89
C VAL A 62 8.02 -2.50 6.95
N LEU A 63 8.61 -3.05 8.01
CA LEU A 63 9.10 -2.26 9.13
C LEU A 63 10.28 -1.38 8.71
N PHE A 64 11.23 -1.93 7.94
CA PHE A 64 12.36 -1.17 7.41
C PHE A 64 11.92 0.04 6.54
N PRO A 65 11.12 -0.13 5.47
CA PRO A 65 10.70 1.02 4.66
C PRO A 65 9.86 2.03 5.46
N MET A 66 9.07 1.58 6.44
CA MET A 66 8.27 2.48 7.28
C MET A 66 9.11 3.27 8.28
N VAL A 67 10.14 2.66 8.89
CA VAL A 67 11.07 3.37 9.78
C VAL A 67 11.88 4.41 8.99
N LEU A 68 12.31 4.06 7.78
CA LEU A 68 12.97 5.00 6.88
C LEU A 68 12.06 6.20 6.56
N LEU A 69 10.79 5.94 6.27
CA LEU A 69 9.81 7.00 6.00
C LEU A 69 9.51 7.85 7.25
N LEU A 70 9.55 7.25 8.45
CA LEU A 70 9.39 7.97 9.72
C LEU A 70 10.53 8.95 9.94
N GLY A 71 11.77 8.53 9.68
CA GLY A 71 12.94 9.42 9.74
C GLY A 71 12.79 10.62 8.81
N ALA A 72 12.25 10.41 7.60
CA ALA A 72 11.95 11.50 6.66
C ALA A 72 10.78 12.38 7.11
N ALA A 73 9.78 11.83 7.81
CA ALA A 73 8.66 12.59 8.35
C ALA A 73 9.11 13.56 9.45
N LEU A 74 10.05 13.13 10.29
CA LEU A 74 10.63 13.93 11.38
C LEU A 74 11.68 14.93 10.90
N TRP A 75 12.18 14.77 9.67
CA TRP A 75 13.22 15.66 9.13
C TRP A 75 12.64 17.07 8.84
N PRO A 76 13.24 18.13 9.40
CA PRO A 76 12.84 19.51 9.12
C PRO A 76 13.22 19.87 7.68
N GLY A 77 12.24 20.30 6.88
CA GLY A 77 12.48 20.69 5.48
C GLY A 77 11.42 20.21 4.49
N VAL A 78 11.81 20.23 3.22
CA VAL A 78 10.97 20.27 2.01
C VAL A 78 9.94 19.13 1.93
N TYR A 79 8.66 19.50 1.91
CA TYR A 79 7.50 18.60 1.74
C TYR A 79 7.65 17.65 0.55
N THR A 80 8.18 18.16 -0.55
CA THR A 80 8.37 17.45 -1.82
C THR A 80 9.18 16.17 -1.66
N GLY A 81 10.30 16.21 -0.93
CA GLY A 81 11.16 15.04 -0.72
C GLY A 81 10.45 13.92 0.03
N PHE A 82 9.67 14.28 1.07
CA PHE A 82 8.87 13.32 1.82
C PHE A 82 7.81 12.63 0.96
N PHE A 83 7.10 13.38 0.10
CA PHE A 83 6.09 12.78 -0.78
C PHE A 83 6.70 11.86 -1.83
N PHE A 84 7.78 12.27 -2.50
CA PHE A 84 8.47 11.40 -3.47
C PHE A 84 8.96 10.12 -2.81
N LEU A 85 9.54 10.23 -1.61
CA LEU A 85 9.98 9.07 -0.84
C LEU A 85 8.80 8.18 -0.44
N SER A 86 7.67 8.77 -0.03
CA SER A 86 6.44 8.03 0.32
C SER A 86 5.93 7.19 -0.86
N VAL A 87 5.89 7.77 -2.06
CA VAL A 87 5.43 7.04 -3.26
C VAL A 87 6.45 5.96 -3.64
N GLY A 88 7.74 6.24 -3.57
CA GLY A 88 8.81 5.26 -3.82
C GLY A 88 8.78 4.09 -2.84
N VAL A 89 8.59 4.37 -1.55
CA VAL A 89 8.42 3.36 -0.50
C VAL A 89 7.19 2.49 -0.78
N LEU A 90 6.06 3.08 -1.17
CA LEU A 90 4.88 2.30 -1.55
C LEU A 90 5.11 1.40 -2.77
N ALA A 91 5.81 1.90 -3.80
CA ALA A 91 6.19 1.09 -4.96
C ALA A 91 7.06 -0.10 -4.52
N TRP A 92 8.08 0.15 -3.71
CA TRP A 92 8.92 -0.91 -3.14
C TRP A 92 8.09 -1.95 -2.37
N ILE A 93 7.21 -1.52 -1.46
CA ILE A 93 6.38 -2.44 -0.67
C ILE A 93 5.50 -3.31 -1.57
N ARG A 94 4.96 -2.75 -2.66
CA ARG A 94 4.10 -3.52 -3.57
C ARG A 94 4.90 -4.45 -4.47
N SER A 95 5.82 -3.93 -5.27
CA SER A 95 6.51 -4.71 -6.30
C SER A 95 7.67 -5.54 -5.73
N GLY A 96 8.38 -5.01 -4.73
CA GLY A 96 9.51 -5.70 -4.12
C GLY A 96 9.12 -6.72 -3.05
N ILE A 97 8.09 -6.43 -2.24
CA ILE A 97 7.74 -7.27 -1.07
C ILE A 97 6.46 -8.06 -1.30
N CYS A 98 5.34 -7.40 -1.61
CA CYS A 98 4.02 -8.02 -1.56
C CYS A 98 3.60 -8.77 -2.82
N PHE A 99 3.96 -8.29 -4.01
CA PHE A 99 3.47 -8.77 -5.30
C PHE A 99 4.61 -8.88 -6.32
N GLY A 100 5.41 -9.93 -6.19
CA GLY A 100 6.43 -10.32 -7.19
C GLY A 100 5.79 -10.87 -8.47
N SER A 101 5.08 -10.02 -9.21
CA SER A 101 4.45 -10.36 -10.49
C SER A 101 5.38 -10.05 -11.67
N THR A 102 4.93 -10.33 -12.91
CA THR A 102 5.73 -10.08 -14.11
C THR A 102 6.22 -8.62 -14.16
N PRO A 103 7.54 -8.39 -14.33
CA PRO A 103 8.15 -7.08 -14.11
C PRO A 103 7.50 -6.00 -14.98
N LEU A 104 7.10 -6.34 -16.20
CA LEU A 104 6.50 -5.39 -17.15
C LEU A 104 5.14 -4.83 -16.69
N ARG A 105 4.26 -5.67 -16.13
CA ARG A 105 2.93 -5.22 -15.63
C ARG A 105 3.07 -4.43 -14.34
N SER A 106 4.00 -4.83 -13.47
CA SER A 106 4.30 -4.08 -12.24
C SER A 106 4.82 -2.69 -12.60
N ILE A 107 5.78 -2.59 -13.53
CA ILE A 107 6.33 -1.30 -13.99
C ILE A 107 5.25 -0.40 -14.58
N MET A 108 4.36 -0.91 -15.45
CA MET A 108 3.24 -0.10 -15.98
C MET A 108 2.32 0.41 -14.87
N ALA A 109 1.92 -0.47 -13.94
CA ALA A 109 1.01 -0.10 -12.86
C ALA A 109 1.65 0.92 -11.90
N GLU A 110 2.94 0.74 -11.59
CA GLU A 110 3.71 1.68 -10.78
C GLU A 110 3.87 3.02 -11.49
N THR A 111 4.14 3.03 -12.79
CA THR A 111 4.27 4.26 -13.57
C THR A 111 2.97 5.07 -13.54
N ILE A 112 1.82 4.40 -13.71
CA ILE A 112 0.50 5.03 -13.61
C ILE A 112 0.23 5.55 -12.19
N CYS A 113 0.59 4.78 -11.15
CA CYS A 113 0.39 5.20 -9.76
C CYS A 113 1.33 6.36 -9.36
N LEU A 114 2.58 6.35 -9.82
CA LEU A 114 3.58 7.40 -9.61
C LEU A 114 3.18 8.67 -10.34
N ALA A 115 2.92 8.59 -11.65
CA ALA A 115 2.51 9.72 -12.46
C ALA A 115 1.17 10.29 -11.99
N GLY A 116 0.22 9.42 -11.60
CA GLY A 116 -1.06 9.83 -11.03
C GLY A 116 -0.90 10.56 -9.70
N GLY A 117 -0.06 10.06 -8.79
CA GLY A 117 0.21 10.70 -7.50
C GLY A 117 0.90 12.07 -7.66
N ILE A 118 1.94 12.14 -8.50
CA ILE A 118 2.65 13.39 -8.78
C ILE A 118 1.74 14.39 -9.48
N GLY A 119 0.98 13.94 -10.49
CA GLY A 119 0.04 14.76 -11.24
C GLY A 119 -1.07 15.32 -10.36
N LEU A 120 -1.59 14.55 -9.41
CA LEU A 120 -2.58 15.02 -8.44
C LEU A 120 -2.03 16.16 -7.58
N VAL A 121 -0.82 16.03 -7.03
CA VAL A 121 -0.20 17.08 -6.21
C VAL A 121 0.09 18.34 -7.05
N ALA A 122 0.58 18.17 -8.27
CA ALA A 122 0.89 19.28 -9.16
C ALA A 122 -0.37 20.03 -9.66
N LEU A 123 -1.44 19.29 -9.99
CA LEU A 123 -2.68 19.86 -10.53
C LEU A 123 -3.50 20.58 -9.45
N PHE A 124 -3.62 19.98 -8.26
CA PHE A 124 -4.47 20.54 -7.21
C PHE A 124 -3.80 21.62 -6.37
N ASN A 125 -2.46 21.73 -6.41
CA ASN A 125 -1.65 22.68 -5.64
C ASN A 125 -2.25 22.96 -4.24
N PRO A 126 -2.26 21.93 -3.37
CA PRO A 126 -3.14 21.88 -2.22
C PRO A 126 -2.80 22.97 -1.19
N SER A 127 -3.54 24.07 -1.26
CA SER A 127 -3.41 25.23 -0.36
C SER A 127 -4.36 25.18 0.84
N SER A 128 -5.36 24.29 0.82
CA SER A 128 -6.35 24.12 1.89
C SER A 128 -6.47 22.67 2.35
N THR A 129 -6.88 22.48 3.60
CA THR A 129 -7.10 21.16 4.22
C THR A 129 -8.11 20.32 3.44
N MET A 130 -9.10 20.97 2.81
CA MET A 130 -10.10 20.29 1.98
C MET A 130 -9.49 19.73 0.69
N VAL A 131 -8.61 20.48 0.04
CA VAL A 131 -7.91 20.01 -1.16
C VAL A 131 -6.96 18.87 -0.80
N TRP A 132 -6.33 18.90 0.38
CA TRP A 132 -5.52 17.78 0.88
C TRP A 132 -6.33 16.49 1.09
N ALA A 133 -7.51 16.56 1.70
CA ALA A 133 -8.37 15.39 1.88
C ALA A 133 -8.79 14.78 0.52
N ILE A 134 -9.11 15.63 -0.46
CA ILE A 134 -9.43 15.21 -1.82
C ILE A 134 -8.21 14.55 -2.49
N CYS A 135 -7.01 15.13 -2.33
CA CYS A 135 -5.77 14.56 -2.86
C CYS A 135 -5.46 13.18 -2.26
N ILE A 136 -5.65 13.01 -0.94
CA ILE A 136 -5.47 11.72 -0.26
C ILE A 136 -6.46 10.69 -0.81
N TRP A 137 -7.72 11.07 -0.95
CA TRP A 137 -8.76 10.18 -1.49
C TRP A 137 -8.46 9.77 -2.95
N LEU A 138 -8.15 10.73 -3.82
CA LEU A 138 -7.80 10.48 -5.22
C LEU A 138 -6.52 9.66 -5.36
N PHE A 139 -5.55 9.84 -4.46
CA PHE A 139 -4.35 9.02 -4.40
C PHE A 139 -4.71 7.56 -4.13
N PHE A 140 -5.50 7.27 -3.10
CA PHE A 140 -5.95 5.90 -2.81
C PHE A 140 -6.83 5.32 -3.92
N LEU A 141 -7.63 6.15 -4.59
CA LEU A 141 -8.39 5.76 -5.78
C LEU A 141 -7.46 5.31 -6.92
N MET A 142 -6.38 6.05 -7.16
CA MET A 142 -5.35 5.68 -8.13
C MET A 142 -4.65 4.38 -7.72
N GLN A 143 -4.37 4.18 -6.42
CA GLN A 143 -3.81 2.91 -5.92
C GLN A 143 -4.76 1.72 -6.08
N CYS A 144 -6.08 1.93 -6.10
CA CYS A 144 -7.04 0.87 -6.41
C CYS A 144 -6.86 0.33 -7.84
N LEU A 145 -6.45 1.19 -8.78
CA LEU A 145 -6.24 0.83 -10.18
C LEU A 145 -5.09 -0.18 -10.35
N TYR A 146 -4.10 -0.15 -9.45
CA TYR A 146 -3.03 -1.14 -9.40
C TYR A 146 -3.56 -2.58 -9.36
N PHE A 147 -4.57 -2.86 -8.52
CA PHE A 147 -5.16 -4.20 -8.38
C PHE A 147 -6.01 -4.64 -9.59
N PHE A 148 -6.34 -3.70 -10.47
CA PHE A 148 -7.00 -4.00 -11.73
C PHE A 148 -5.96 -4.44 -12.77
N ILE A 149 -4.82 -3.75 -12.84
CA ILE A 149 -3.72 -4.00 -13.79
C ILE A 149 -2.88 -5.22 -13.39
N VAL A 150 -2.55 -5.32 -12.10
CA VAL A 150 -1.86 -6.46 -11.49
C VAL A 150 -2.91 -7.23 -10.71
N PRO A 151 -3.48 -8.31 -11.28
CA PRO A 151 -4.34 -9.19 -10.50
C PRO A 151 -3.48 -9.66 -9.33
N ALA A 152 -3.88 -9.33 -8.10
CA ALA A 152 -3.30 -9.94 -6.91
C ALA A 152 -3.25 -11.43 -7.20
N ALA A 153 -2.03 -12.00 -7.22
CA ALA A 153 -1.84 -13.41 -7.46
C ALA A 153 -2.88 -14.11 -6.60
N LYS A 154 -3.79 -14.86 -7.26
CA LYS A 154 -4.74 -15.69 -6.51
C LYS A 154 -3.86 -16.37 -5.49
N ARG A 155 -4.16 -16.17 -4.20
CA ARG A 155 -3.57 -16.96 -3.13
C ARG A 155 -3.67 -18.38 -3.65
N ASN A 156 -2.55 -18.96 -4.08
CA ASN A 156 -2.48 -20.38 -4.28
C ASN A 156 -2.81 -20.88 -2.88
N LYS A 157 -4.04 -21.38 -2.75
CA LYS A 157 -4.42 -22.19 -1.60
C LYS A 157 -3.61 -23.48 -1.59
N GLU A 158 -2.71 -23.68 -2.54
CA GLU A 158 -1.56 -24.58 -2.51
C GLU A 158 -0.34 -23.85 -1.93
N GLN A 159 -0.45 -23.42 -0.68
CA GLN A 159 0.58 -23.82 0.27
C GLN A 159 -0.06 -24.96 1.06
N GLU A 160 -0.34 -26.07 0.37
CA GLU A 160 -0.03 -27.34 0.98
C GLU A 160 1.48 -27.24 1.28
N PRO A 161 1.91 -27.50 2.53
CA PRO A 161 3.34 -27.60 2.79
C PRO A 161 3.86 -28.61 1.80
N ASP A 162 4.85 -28.20 0.99
CA ASP A 162 5.65 -29.01 0.06
C ASP A 162 5.44 -30.51 0.32
N ALA A 163 4.34 -31.04 -0.21
CA ALA A 163 3.96 -32.40 0.09
C ALA A 163 4.85 -33.18 -0.84
N ASP A 164 5.83 -33.86 -0.25
CA ASP A 164 6.78 -34.69 -0.96
C ASP A 164 6.02 -35.40 -2.10
N PRO A 165 6.48 -35.29 -3.37
CA PRO A 165 5.86 -35.99 -4.49
C PRO A 165 5.51 -37.46 -4.18
N PHE A 166 6.26 -38.08 -3.26
CA PHE A 166 5.99 -39.41 -2.71
C PHE A 166 4.70 -39.52 -1.89
N GLU A 167 4.41 -38.57 -1.00
CA GLU A 167 3.16 -38.56 -0.21
C GLU A 167 1.94 -38.32 -1.11
N GLN A 168 2.10 -37.50 -2.16
CA GLN A 168 1.04 -37.25 -3.13
C GLN A 168 0.75 -38.50 -3.98
N ALA A 169 1.80 -39.21 -4.40
CA ALA A 169 1.67 -40.50 -5.08
C ALA A 169 1.02 -41.57 -4.20
N CYS A 170 1.40 -41.64 -2.91
CA CYS A 170 0.85 -42.61 -1.96
C CYS A 170 -0.65 -42.38 -1.70
N ARG A 171 -1.07 -41.12 -1.52
CA ARG A 171 -2.49 -40.75 -1.37
C ARG A 171 -3.32 -41.11 -2.60
N ASN A 172 -2.78 -40.89 -3.80
CA ASN A 172 -3.46 -41.27 -5.05
C ASN A 172 -3.59 -42.79 -5.19
N ALA A 173 -2.56 -43.56 -4.82
CA ALA A 173 -2.61 -45.01 -4.82
C ALA A 173 -3.66 -45.55 -3.84
N HIS A 174 -3.74 -45.00 -2.62
CA HIS A 174 -4.76 -45.34 -1.65
C HIS A 174 -6.18 -45.03 -2.14
N ARG A 175 -6.36 -43.94 -2.90
CA ARG A 175 -7.66 -43.58 -3.47
C ARG A 175 -8.11 -44.57 -4.55
N ILE A 176 -7.20 -45.04 -5.40
CA ILE A 176 -7.49 -46.04 -6.44
C ILE A 176 -7.84 -47.40 -5.82
N LEU A 177 -7.23 -47.75 -4.68
CA LEU A 177 -7.51 -49.01 -3.97
C LEU A 177 -8.80 -48.98 -3.14
N ALA A 178 -9.39 -47.80 -2.93
CA ALA A 178 -10.62 -47.62 -2.17
C ALA A 178 -11.88 -47.43 -3.05
N GLU A 179 -11.71 -47.39 -4.38
CA GLU A 179 -12.78 -47.54 -5.39
C GLU A 179 -12.87 -49.00 -5.85
#